data_AF-A0A563W2P0-F1
#
_entry.id   AF-A0A563W2P0-F1
#
_cell.length_a   1.000
_cell.length_b   1.000
_cell.length_c   1.000
_cell.angle_alpha   90.00
_cell.angle_beta   90.00
_cell.angle_gamma   90.00
#
_symmetry.space_group_name_H-M   'P 1'
#
loop_
_entity.id
_entity.type
_entity.pdbx_description
1 polymer ?
#
loop_
_entity_poly.entity_id
_entity_poly.type
_entity_poly.pdbx_seq_one_letter_code
_entity_poly.pdbx_strand_id
1 'polypeptide(L)'
;MKDELGMMNDEQKPKEYDAVLGGNNPPPVDGLVLGGIDGVKNRLASDKIEVRIAAVKDALNYQDEGLDLVINALQDESRQVQLSAYKSLRNREEDQVKQALANYQPWNLRERFQEYPGYRGEYTEVFANRRVENFNIDTGIVSPVNIAYAIRDNQNS
;
A
#
# COMPACT_ATOMS: atom_id res chain seq x y z
N MET A 1 -32.90 44.88 -19.13
CA MET A 1 -31.95 44.17 -18.24
C MET A 1 -32.42 42.73 -18.19
N LYS A 2 -31.58 41.80 -18.63
CA LYS A 2 -31.89 40.36 -18.67
C LYS A 2 -31.34 39.76 -17.37
N ASP A 3 -32.19 39.09 -16.62
CA ASP A 3 -31.79 38.36 -15.42
C ASP A 3 -31.26 36.98 -15.84
N GLU A 4 -29.98 36.75 -15.55
CA GLU A 4 -29.29 35.47 -15.69
C GLU A 4 -29.65 34.58 -14.50
N LEU A 5 -30.65 33.70 -14.66
CA LEU A 5 -30.91 32.62 -13.73
C LEU A 5 -29.88 31.51 -13.96
N GLY A 6 -29.03 31.32 -12.97
CA GLY A 6 -27.95 30.34 -12.94
C GLY A 6 -28.42 28.93 -13.28
N MET A 7 -27.74 28.34 -14.25
CA MET A 7 -27.79 26.93 -14.59
C MET A 7 -27.40 26.12 -13.35
N MET A 8 -28.35 25.44 -12.72
CA MET A 8 -28.04 24.38 -11.77
C MET A 8 -27.49 23.19 -12.58
N ASN A 9 -26.17 22.99 -12.54
CA ASN A 9 -25.53 21.83 -13.15
C ASN A 9 -26.11 20.55 -12.52
N ASP A 10 -26.57 19.63 -13.35
CA ASP A 10 -27.03 18.30 -12.94
C ASP A 10 -25.94 17.45 -12.24
N GLU A 11 -24.70 17.94 -12.21
CA GLU A 11 -23.53 17.38 -11.53
C GLU A 11 -23.57 17.48 -9.99
N GLN A 12 -24.47 18.30 -9.42
CA GLN A 12 -24.55 18.51 -7.96
C GLN A 12 -25.58 17.61 -7.23
N LYS A 13 -26.20 16.65 -7.93
CA LYS A 13 -27.14 15.72 -7.28
C LYS A 13 -26.37 14.61 -6.55
N PRO A 14 -26.67 14.35 -5.26
CA PRO A 14 -26.02 13.29 -4.52
C PRO A 14 -26.28 11.91 -5.15
N LYS A 15 -25.21 11.12 -5.30
CA LYS A 15 -25.25 9.75 -5.83
C LYS A 15 -25.73 8.76 -4.76
N GLU A 16 -26.06 7.54 -5.16
CA GLU A 16 -26.50 6.47 -4.25
C GLU A 16 -25.49 6.20 -3.11
N TYR A 17 -24.20 6.39 -3.38
CA TYR A 17 -23.10 6.24 -2.42
C TYR A 17 -22.84 7.49 -1.56
N ASP A 18 -23.50 8.62 -1.84
CA ASP A 18 -23.38 9.87 -1.08
C ASP A 18 -24.33 9.88 0.14
N ALA A 19 -25.24 8.92 0.23
CA ALA A 19 -26.21 8.81 1.30
C ALA A 19 -25.54 8.39 2.62
N VAL A 20 -25.63 9.25 3.63
CA VAL A 20 -25.20 8.97 5.00
C VAL A 20 -26.42 8.81 5.90
N LEU A 21 -26.54 7.66 6.57
CA LEU A 21 -27.52 7.45 7.63
C LEU A 21 -27.03 8.19 8.88
N GLY A 22 -27.74 9.26 9.26
CA GLY A 22 -27.41 10.06 10.44
C GLY A 22 -27.43 9.21 11.72
N GLY A 23 -26.32 9.21 12.46
CA GLY A 23 -26.23 8.62 13.80
C GLY A 23 -26.61 9.63 14.89
N ASN A 24 -27.04 9.13 16.06
CA ASN A 24 -27.48 9.91 17.24
C ASN A 24 -26.38 10.76 17.93
N ASN A 25 -25.25 11.04 17.29
CA ASN A 25 -24.21 11.90 17.84
C ASN A 25 -24.43 13.35 17.40
N PRO A 26 -24.22 14.34 18.28
CA PRO A 26 -24.28 15.74 17.89
C PRO A 26 -23.23 15.99 16.79
N PRO A 27 -23.58 16.72 15.72
CA PRO A 27 -22.66 16.99 14.62
C PRO A 27 -21.44 17.76 15.15
N PRO A 28 -20.25 17.57 14.54
CA PRO A 28 -19.08 18.40 14.84
C PRO A 28 -19.45 19.88 14.67
N VAL A 29 -18.83 20.75 15.46
CA VAL A 29 -19.16 22.18 15.57
C VAL A 29 -19.09 22.94 14.23
N ASP A 30 -18.42 22.37 13.22
CA ASP A 30 -18.34 22.91 11.85
C ASP A 30 -19.18 22.18 10.78
N GLY A 31 -20.04 21.23 11.17
CA GLY A 31 -21.21 20.77 10.39
C GLY A 31 -20.98 20.23 8.98
N LEU A 32 -19.75 20.08 8.49
CA LEU A 32 -19.49 19.64 7.12
C LEU A 32 -19.50 18.13 7.05
N VAL A 33 -20.68 17.57 6.77
CA VAL A 33 -20.83 16.16 6.43
C VAL A 33 -20.29 15.97 5.03
N LEU A 34 -18.98 15.74 4.91
CA LEU A 34 -18.32 15.40 3.65
C LEU A 34 -18.79 14.00 3.22
N GLY A 35 -19.94 13.95 2.55
CA GLY A 35 -20.42 12.78 1.83
C GLY A 35 -19.67 12.62 0.51
N GLY A 36 -19.96 11.53 -0.19
CA GLY A 36 -19.48 11.33 -1.55
C GLY A 36 -17.96 11.31 -1.70
N ILE A 37 -17.50 11.84 -2.83
CA ILE A 37 -16.07 11.83 -3.20
C ILE A 37 -15.22 12.69 -2.24
N ASP A 38 -15.78 13.78 -1.70
CA ASP A 38 -15.07 14.61 -0.72
C ASP A 38 -14.91 13.87 0.62
N GLY A 39 -15.88 13.04 0.99
CA GLY A 39 -15.76 12.11 2.11
C GLY A 39 -14.68 11.06 1.91
N VAL A 40 -14.49 10.58 0.68
CA VAL A 40 -13.37 9.69 0.34
C VAL A 40 -12.03 10.42 0.47
N LYS A 41 -11.90 11.62 -0.09
CA LYS A 41 -10.68 12.44 0.01
C LYS A 41 -10.30 12.71 1.47
N ASN A 42 -11.27 13.09 2.30
CA ASN A 42 -11.04 13.32 3.73
C ASN A 42 -10.55 12.05 4.45
N ARG A 43 -11.15 10.89 4.15
CA ARG A 43 -10.70 9.62 4.75
C ARG A 43 -9.33 9.16 4.25
N LEU A 44 -8.96 9.46 3.00
CA LEU A 44 -7.61 9.23 2.48
C LEU A 44 -6.56 10.09 3.19
N ALA A 45 -6.93 11.24 3.76
CA ALA A 45 -6.03 12.08 4.56
C ALA A 45 -5.93 11.66 6.03
N SER A 46 -6.60 10.57 6.45
CA SER A 46 -6.60 10.13 7.85
C SER A 46 -5.26 9.53 8.27
N ASP A 47 -4.83 9.79 9.51
CA ASP A 47 -3.67 9.13 10.13
C ASP A 47 -3.87 7.61 10.33
N LYS A 48 -5.13 7.13 10.29
CA LYS A 48 -5.46 5.72 10.49
C LYS A 48 -5.36 4.96 9.18
N ILE A 49 -4.38 4.06 9.10
CA ILE A 49 -4.14 3.19 7.94
C ILE A 49 -5.42 2.46 7.49
N GLU A 50 -6.19 1.92 8.44
CA GLU A 50 -7.44 1.18 8.17
C GLU A 50 -8.51 2.04 7.49
N VAL A 51 -8.59 3.32 7.90
CA VAL A 51 -9.53 4.30 7.32
C VAL A 51 -9.13 4.62 5.88
N ARG A 52 -7.83 4.81 5.62
CA ARG A 52 -7.31 5.03 4.25
C ARG A 52 -7.55 3.82 3.35
N ILE A 53 -7.31 2.60 3.85
CA ILE A 53 -7.59 1.36 3.10
C ILE A 53 -9.07 1.26 2.71
N ALA A 54 -9.99 1.58 3.61
CA ALA A 54 -11.42 1.59 3.31
C ALA A 54 -11.75 2.66 2.24
N ALA A 55 -11.18 3.85 2.37
CA ALA A 55 -11.38 4.94 1.40
C ALA A 55 -10.87 4.59 -0.01
N VAL A 56 -9.73 3.90 -0.13
CA VAL A 56 -9.21 3.40 -1.42
C VAL A 56 -10.21 2.46 -2.10
N LYS A 57 -10.93 1.62 -1.34
CA LYS A 57 -11.94 0.73 -1.91
C LYS A 57 -13.18 1.49 -2.35
N ASP A 58 -13.64 2.44 -1.54
CA ASP A 58 -14.83 3.23 -1.82
C ASP A 58 -14.62 4.21 -2.99
N ALA A 59 -13.38 4.66 -3.21
CA ALA A 59 -13.04 5.56 -4.30
C ALA A 59 -13.48 5.03 -5.67
N LEU A 60 -13.42 3.71 -5.91
CA LEU A 60 -13.82 3.11 -7.18
C LEU A 60 -15.31 3.31 -7.55
N ASN A 61 -16.15 3.71 -6.58
CA ASN A 61 -17.56 4.04 -6.84
C ASN A 61 -17.74 5.38 -7.55
N TYR A 62 -16.67 6.17 -7.69
CA TYR A 62 -16.69 7.54 -8.21
C TYR A 62 -16.02 7.67 -9.59
N GLN A 63 -16.04 6.59 -10.39
CA GLN A 63 -15.59 6.59 -11.79
C GLN A 63 -14.16 7.13 -11.94
N ASP A 64 -13.93 8.08 -12.85
CA ASP A 64 -12.60 8.59 -13.19
C ASP A 64 -11.95 9.33 -12.02
N GLU A 65 -12.70 10.19 -11.32
CA GLU A 65 -12.20 10.90 -10.13
C GLU A 65 -11.82 9.91 -9.01
N GLY A 66 -12.62 8.85 -8.88
CA GLY A 66 -12.32 7.71 -8.01
C GLY A 66 -11.05 6.96 -8.38
N LEU A 67 -10.89 6.69 -9.68
CA LEU A 67 -9.73 5.98 -10.22
C LEU A 67 -8.43 6.76 -9.97
N ASP A 68 -8.46 8.08 -10.17
CA ASP A 68 -7.33 8.98 -9.89
C ASP A 68 -6.91 8.92 -8.41
N LEU A 69 -7.86 8.88 -7.48
CA LEU A 69 -7.56 8.73 -6.06
C LEU A 69 -6.90 7.38 -5.74
N VAL A 70 -7.34 6.29 -6.38
CA VAL A 70 -6.72 4.97 -6.20
C VAL A 70 -5.32 4.94 -6.80
N ILE A 71 -5.10 5.58 -7.95
CA ILE A 71 -3.76 5.72 -8.56
C ILE A 71 -2.84 6.51 -7.62
N ASN A 72 -3.30 7.63 -7.06
CA ASN A 72 -2.51 8.43 -6.11
C ASN A 72 -2.15 7.63 -4.84
N ALA A 73 -3.05 6.75 -4.38
CA ALA A 73 -2.78 5.89 -3.23
C ALA A 73 -1.66 4.84 -3.44
N LEU A 74 -1.17 4.64 -4.67
CA LEU A 74 0.08 3.89 -4.91
C LEU A 74 1.32 4.57 -4.29
N GLN A 75 1.23 5.86 -3.96
CA GLN A 75 2.30 6.65 -3.34
C GLN A 75 2.05 6.92 -1.85
N ASP A 76 1.05 6.28 -1.23
CA ASP A 76 0.76 6.45 0.21
C ASP A 76 1.98 6.08 1.07
N GLU A 77 2.20 6.78 2.18
CA GLU A 77 3.28 6.46 3.13
C GLU A 77 3.22 5.02 3.68
N SER A 78 2.01 4.46 3.79
CA SER A 78 1.76 3.14 4.32
C SER A 78 1.73 2.12 3.21
N ARG A 79 2.63 1.15 3.32
CA ARG A 79 2.71 0.03 2.39
C ARG A 79 1.44 -0.81 2.33
N GLN A 80 0.65 -0.83 3.41
CA GLN A 80 -0.64 -1.53 3.41
C GLN A 80 -1.66 -0.81 2.52
N VAL A 81 -1.63 0.51 2.49
CA VAL A 81 -2.49 1.33 1.62
C VAL A 81 -2.04 1.20 0.17
N GLN A 82 -0.74 1.32 -0.11
CA GLN A 82 -0.18 1.09 -1.45
C GLN A 82 -0.58 -0.29 -2.01
N LEU A 83 -0.48 -1.34 -1.17
CA LEU A 83 -0.88 -2.69 -1.57
C LEU A 83 -2.39 -2.81 -1.83
N SER A 84 -3.22 -2.09 -1.08
CA SER A 84 -4.66 -2.02 -1.33
C SER A 84 -4.95 -1.39 -2.70
N ALA A 85 -4.31 -0.25 -3.00
CA ALA A 85 -4.42 0.42 -4.29
C ALA A 85 -3.95 -0.47 -5.44
N TYR A 86 -2.78 -1.09 -5.31
CA TYR A 86 -2.25 -2.03 -6.31
C TYR A 86 -3.23 -3.18 -6.59
N LYS A 87 -3.81 -3.79 -5.55
CA LYS A 87 -4.79 -4.88 -5.71
C LYS A 87 -6.06 -4.42 -6.42
N SER A 88 -6.49 -3.18 -6.19
CA SER A 88 -7.63 -2.57 -6.88
C SER A 88 -7.34 -2.28 -8.37
N LEU A 89 -6.07 -2.04 -8.72
CA LEU A 89 -5.66 -1.60 -10.06
C LEU A 89 -5.11 -2.72 -10.97
N ARG A 90 -4.52 -3.78 -10.41
CA ARG A 90 -3.71 -4.76 -11.16
C ARG A 90 -4.38 -5.49 -12.33
N ASN A 91 -5.72 -5.52 -12.37
CA ASN A 91 -6.50 -6.20 -13.42
C ASN A 91 -7.28 -5.20 -14.31
N ARG A 92 -6.98 -3.91 -14.19
CA ARG A 92 -7.62 -2.83 -14.94
C ARG A 92 -6.88 -2.59 -16.25
N GLU A 93 -7.61 -2.17 -17.28
CA GLU A 93 -7.11 -2.09 -18.67
C GLU A 93 -6.87 -0.66 -19.15
N GLU A 94 -7.32 0.33 -18.37
CA GLU A 94 -7.18 1.75 -18.65
C GLU A 94 -5.70 2.16 -18.77
N ASP A 95 -5.36 2.94 -19.80
CA ASP A 95 -3.98 3.31 -20.11
C ASP A 95 -3.29 4.05 -18.95
N GLN A 96 -4.02 4.95 -18.28
CA GLN A 96 -3.53 5.65 -17.10
C GLN A 96 -3.15 4.70 -15.95
N VAL A 97 -3.90 3.61 -15.78
CA VAL A 97 -3.60 2.60 -14.76
C VAL A 97 -2.35 1.81 -15.15
N LYS A 98 -2.25 1.39 -16.41
CA LYS A 98 -1.04 0.69 -16.92
C LYS A 98 0.21 1.54 -16.75
N GLN A 99 0.14 2.82 -17.08
CA GLN A 99 1.23 3.78 -16.90
C GLN A 99 1.59 3.95 -15.42
N ALA A 100 0.59 4.14 -14.55
CA ALA A 100 0.82 4.26 -13.11
C ALA A 100 1.47 2.99 -12.52
N LEU A 101 1.00 1.81 -12.91
CA LEU A 101 1.55 0.53 -12.45
C LEU A 101 2.95 0.23 -13.00
N ALA A 102 3.28 0.71 -14.21
CA ALA A 102 4.63 0.60 -14.75
C ALA A 102 5.65 1.44 -13.94
N ASN A 103 5.22 2.61 -13.45
CA ASN A 103 6.04 3.50 -12.62
C ASN A 103 6.04 3.10 -11.14
N TYR A 104 5.03 2.36 -10.69
CA TYR A 104 4.93 1.89 -9.32
C TYR A 104 6.05 0.89 -9.00
N GLN A 105 6.93 1.27 -8.08
CA GLN A 105 8.00 0.42 -7.57
C GLN A 105 7.60 -0.08 -6.19
N PRO A 106 6.87 -1.21 -6.07
CA PRO A 106 6.44 -1.71 -4.78
C PRO A 106 7.63 -1.96 -3.86
N TRP A 107 8.79 -2.31 -4.41
CA TRP A 107 9.98 -2.69 -3.68
C TRP A 107 11.09 -1.67 -3.95
N ASN A 108 11.39 -0.82 -2.97
CA ASN A 108 12.70 -0.18 -2.93
C ASN A 108 13.73 -1.24 -2.48
N LEU A 109 14.03 -2.17 -3.39
CA LEU A 109 14.88 -3.34 -3.14
C LEU A 109 16.23 -2.93 -2.54
N ARG A 110 16.73 -1.77 -2.95
CA ARG A 110 17.99 -1.21 -2.49
C ARG A 110 18.03 -0.96 -0.98
N GLU A 111 17.01 -0.33 -0.40
CA GLU A 111 16.94 -0.06 1.05
C GLU A 111 16.84 -1.37 1.84
N ARG A 112 15.99 -2.29 1.39
CA ARG A 112 15.83 -3.59 2.06
C ARG A 112 17.09 -4.46 1.98
N PHE A 113 17.78 -4.48 0.85
CA PHE A 113 19.02 -5.25 0.71
C PHE A 113 20.15 -4.63 1.53
N GLN A 114 20.20 -3.30 1.69
CA GLN A 114 21.16 -2.65 2.57
C GLN A 114 20.94 -3.00 4.05
N GLU A 115 19.70 -3.23 4.47
CA GLU A 115 19.36 -3.67 5.83
C GLU A 115 19.50 -5.18 6.05
N TYR A 116 19.55 -5.98 4.97
CA TYR A 116 19.66 -7.44 5.07
C TYR A 116 21.13 -7.87 5.18
N PRO A 117 21.58 -8.45 6.31
CA PRO A 117 22.99 -8.80 6.53
C PRO A 117 23.57 -9.70 5.42
N GLY A 118 22.75 -10.62 4.91
CA GLY A 118 23.14 -11.53 3.83
C GLY A 118 23.58 -10.84 2.53
N TYR A 119 23.16 -9.59 2.29
CA TYR A 119 23.56 -8.83 1.11
C TYR A 119 24.85 -8.01 1.32
N ARG A 120 25.27 -7.80 2.57
CA ARG A 120 26.56 -7.18 2.95
C ARG A 120 27.73 -8.16 2.87
N GLY A 121 27.49 -9.40 2.43
CA GLY A 121 28.44 -10.50 2.53
C GLY A 121 28.57 -11.05 3.96
N GLU A 122 27.71 -10.62 4.89
CA GLU A 122 27.67 -11.16 6.24
C GLU A 122 26.86 -12.46 6.23
N TYR A 123 27.47 -13.54 6.72
CA TYR A 123 26.81 -14.83 6.80
C TYR A 123 25.78 -14.84 7.95
N THR A 124 24.63 -15.49 7.73
CA THR A 124 23.67 -15.66 8.83
C THR A 124 24.27 -16.54 9.94
N GLU A 125 24.14 -16.11 11.20
CA GLU A 125 24.59 -16.87 12.36
C GLU A 125 23.55 -17.93 12.80
N VAL A 126 22.30 -17.79 12.34
CA VAL A 126 21.20 -18.69 12.70
C VAL A 126 20.40 -19.09 11.44
N PHE A 127 20.07 -20.38 11.31
CA PHE A 127 19.22 -20.94 10.27
C PHE A 127 18.27 -21.98 10.86
N ALA A 128 16.96 -21.80 10.68
CA ALA A 128 15.93 -22.71 11.21
C ALA A 128 16.11 -23.00 12.72
N ASN A 129 16.33 -21.95 13.52
CA ASN A 129 16.61 -22.02 14.97
C ASN A 129 17.87 -22.82 15.35
N ARG A 130 18.80 -23.01 14.41
CA ARG A 130 20.08 -23.67 14.64
C ARG A 130 21.22 -22.68 14.40
N ARG A 131 22.30 -22.78 15.18
CA ARG A 131 23.53 -22.01 14.95
C ARG A 131 24.17 -22.46 13.65
N VAL A 132 24.62 -21.52 12.82
CA VAL A 132 25.33 -21.84 11.59
C VAL A 132 26.83 -21.96 11.85
N GLU A 133 27.43 -23.06 11.40
CA GLU A 133 28.87 -23.30 11.43
C GLU A 133 29.38 -23.60 10.03
N ASN A 134 30.67 -23.36 9.76
CA ASN A 134 31.27 -23.74 8.49
C ASN A 134 31.44 -25.25 8.41
N PHE A 135 31.03 -25.82 7.28
CA PHE A 135 31.32 -27.21 6.99
C PHE A 135 32.84 -27.40 6.86
N ASN A 136 33.39 -28.32 7.64
CA ASN A 136 34.77 -28.77 7.53
C ASN A 136 34.77 -30.23 7.05
N ILE A 137 35.44 -30.49 5.92
CA ILE A 137 35.50 -31.81 5.30
C ILE A 137 36.28 -32.82 6.14
N ASP A 138 37.27 -32.38 6.91
CA ASP A 138 38.12 -33.24 7.74
C ASP A 138 37.37 -33.80 8.95
N THR A 139 36.45 -33.00 9.51
CA THR A 139 35.64 -33.39 10.67
C THR A 139 34.27 -33.93 10.30
N GLY A 140 33.75 -33.58 9.11
CA GLY A 140 32.40 -33.93 8.69
C GLY A 140 31.31 -33.33 9.58
N ILE A 141 30.14 -33.96 9.61
CA ILE A 141 29.00 -33.56 10.46
C ILE A 141 29.10 -34.31 11.79
N VAL A 142 29.51 -33.61 12.85
CA VAL A 142 29.73 -34.22 14.17
C VAL A 142 28.53 -34.09 15.11
N SER A 143 27.77 -32.99 15.03
CA SER A 143 26.56 -32.79 15.80
C SER A 143 25.55 -32.00 14.97
N PRO A 144 24.46 -32.62 14.48
CA PRO A 144 23.44 -31.92 13.70
C PRO A 144 22.35 -31.28 14.57
N VAL A 145 22.30 -31.59 15.87
CA VAL A 145 21.32 -31.04 16.80
C VAL A 145 21.72 -29.62 17.13
N ASN A 146 20.84 -28.65 16.84
CA ASN A 146 21.07 -27.21 17.03
C ASN A 146 22.17 -26.57 16.17
N ILE A 147 22.80 -27.32 15.24
CA ILE A 147 23.82 -26.82 14.31
C ILE A 147 23.36 -27.02 12.86
N ALA A 148 23.55 -26.00 12.04
CA ALA A 148 23.43 -26.04 10.58
C ALA A 148 24.80 -25.80 9.97
N TYR A 149 25.26 -26.70 9.08
CA TYR A 149 26.56 -26.55 8.44
C TYR A 149 26.38 -25.82 7.11
N ALA A 150 27.14 -24.73 6.92
CA ALA A 150 27.19 -23.96 5.69
C ALA A 150 28.41 -24.37 4.87
N ILE A 151 28.18 -24.76 3.62
CA ILE A 151 29.22 -24.82 2.61
C ILE A 151 29.36 -23.41 2.05
N ARG A 152 30.51 -22.79 2.26
CA ARG A 152 30.83 -21.47 1.73
C ARG A 152 31.81 -21.67 0.59
N ASP A 153 31.52 -21.06 -0.55
CA ASP A 153 32.50 -20.94 -1.62
C ASP A 153 33.56 -19.95 -1.14
N ASN A 154 34.72 -20.46 -0.74
CA ASN A 154 35.86 -19.61 -0.44
C ASN A 154 36.31 -19.02 -1.78
N GLN A 155 35.96 -17.75 -2.02
CA GLN A 155 36.61 -16.95 -3.04
C GLN A 155 38.10 -16.80 -2.66
N ASN A 156 38.90 -17.82 -2.96
CA ASN A 156 40.33 -17.68 -3.10
C ASN A 156 40.55 -16.95 -4.44
N SER A 157 40.62 -15.62 -4.39
CA SER A 157 41.38 -14.84 -5.38
C SER A 157 42.87 -15.02 -5.14
#